data_AF-A0A959IBL0-F1
#
_entry.id   AF-A0A959IBL0-F1
#
_cell.length_a   1.000
_cell.length_b   1.000
_cell.length_c   1.000
_cell.angle_alpha   90.00
_cell.angle_beta   90.00
_cell.angle_gamma   90.00
#
_symmetry.space_group_name_H-M   'P 1'
#
loop_
_entity.id
_entity.type
_entity.pdbx_description
1 polymer ?
#
loop_
_entity_poly.entity_id
_entity_poly.type
_entity_poly.pdbx_seq_one_letter_code
_entity_poly.pdbx_strand_id
1 'polypeptide(L)'
;QLTIDGSPSFHLRPVFLDHPVATHRRYEQAVNVLKQEIHQYFRQERLDRLGVEKLLWLTFQPDLQLRQIPFSGHLGRQYVSGKFTVLDFRLGRHAFQLFPAFDNYLSLLEGEGHSRAELKTRAEETLEALLKNIRKEQGNHLEVEDFVAPRREFLTTVETNIRIGAAPIKFDQRQERDFFRQFLPDTDFDGGEEIEKVSFDLNQLYPGGLQRAFYRDELATRLQQIIYQAENTPLVLIGAEGAGKHTLLHEVIRRYLSETESPTQVRRQRLWHLDPTRVIAGMSIVGLWEKRFEAILRHVRQPTGKAGEPSDKLLVDNPIALLEIGRSAQNDLTLANVLKPYLEKRLLQLILIATPEQWKIVQERDRSFSDLFQVVRLPASQPEEALRIALRQRRRLELENQCQITIQAVRQLFNLQRNYLPHKALPGSVMKLMRQLATKYRGFTVDAPEVRQEFQDLSGLRERIFDESMRLEEAEVEKVIGRELVGQPEAVRALADAINAVKAKLNNPDRPLASFLLIGPTGVGKTQAAKVLCRYLTGNERQLMRFDMNEYIDETAVQRLIGDYYNPEGQLSGKVRYQPFGVVLLDEVEKAHPKVLDLLLQVLDDGRLSDSRGRTVDFTNTI
;
A
#
# COMPACT_ATOMS: atom_id res chain seq x y z
N GLN A 1 10.56 21.21 -29.85
CA GLN A 1 9.85 22.46 -29.49
C GLN A 1 8.38 22.12 -29.33
N LEU A 2 7.78 22.40 -28.17
CA LEU A 2 6.39 22.09 -27.82
C LEU A 2 5.62 23.39 -27.52
N THR A 3 4.30 23.40 -27.73
CA THR A 3 3.46 24.52 -27.34
C THR A 3 2.94 24.27 -25.94
N ILE A 4 3.38 25.06 -24.97
CA ILE A 4 2.96 24.96 -23.57
C ILE A 4 2.35 26.32 -23.20
N ASP A 5 1.12 26.32 -22.69
CA ASP A 5 0.33 27.52 -22.38
C ASP A 5 0.22 28.51 -23.56
N GLY A 6 0.02 27.98 -24.78
CA GLY A 6 -0.11 28.78 -26.01
C GLY A 6 1.19 29.43 -26.51
N SER A 7 2.33 29.17 -25.88
CA SER A 7 3.64 29.72 -26.27
C SER A 7 4.63 28.63 -26.69
N PRO A 8 5.39 28.82 -27.79
CA PRO A 8 6.37 27.83 -28.23
C PRO A 8 7.57 27.79 -27.28
N SER A 9 7.80 26.63 -26.66
CA SER A 9 8.86 26.39 -25.67
C SER A 9 9.79 25.25 -26.10
N PHE A 10 11.05 25.33 -25.70
CA PHE A 10 12.02 24.26 -25.84
C PHE A 10 11.92 23.35 -24.63
N HIS A 11 11.73 22.06 -24.89
CA HIS A 11 11.69 20.99 -23.90
C HIS A 11 12.91 20.10 -24.16
N LEU A 12 13.83 20.06 -23.20
CA LEU A 12 15.10 19.35 -23.31
C LEU A 12 15.15 18.26 -22.24
N ARG A 13 15.59 17.06 -22.64
CA ARG A 13 15.83 15.92 -21.74
C ARG A 13 17.06 15.14 -22.22
N PRO A 14 17.77 14.44 -21.31
CA PRO A 14 18.75 13.44 -21.71
C PRO A 14 18.14 12.35 -22.56
N VAL A 15 18.95 11.74 -23.45
CA VAL A 15 18.48 10.72 -24.38
C VAL A 15 18.14 9.40 -23.67
N PHE A 16 18.96 9.00 -22.70
CA PHE A 16 18.86 7.71 -22.01
C PHE A 16 18.18 7.79 -20.64
N LEU A 17 17.69 8.97 -20.26
CA LEU A 17 17.01 9.18 -18.98
C LEU A 17 15.79 10.06 -19.17
N ASP A 18 14.72 9.74 -18.45
CA ASP A 18 13.48 10.53 -18.47
C ASP A 18 13.58 11.82 -17.65
N HIS A 19 14.55 11.89 -16.72
CA HIS A 19 14.85 13.05 -15.90
C HIS A 19 16.36 13.23 -15.73
N PRO A 20 16.85 14.46 -15.48
CA PRO A 20 16.10 15.71 -15.36
C PRO A 20 15.60 16.28 -16.70
N VAL A 21 14.56 17.09 -16.67
CA VAL A 21 13.96 17.73 -17.85
C VAL A 21 13.91 19.23 -17.64
N ALA A 22 14.20 20.00 -18.69
CA ALA A 22 14.14 21.46 -18.64
C ALA A 22 13.22 22.00 -19.73
N THR A 23 12.37 22.95 -19.35
CA THR A 23 11.46 23.62 -20.29
C THR A 23 11.62 25.13 -20.19
N HIS A 24 11.91 25.79 -21.33
CA HIS A 24 11.96 27.25 -21.38
C HIS A 24 11.65 27.80 -22.78
N ARG A 25 11.12 29.02 -22.88
CA ARG A 25 10.79 29.69 -24.16
C ARG A 25 12.00 29.95 -25.07
N ARG A 26 13.19 30.03 -24.48
CA ARG A 26 14.48 30.26 -25.17
C ARG A 26 15.38 29.05 -24.97
N TYR A 27 15.98 28.56 -26.06
CA TYR A 27 16.84 27.38 -26.06
C TYR A 27 18.02 27.50 -25.08
N GLU A 28 18.78 28.59 -25.14
CA GLU A 28 19.93 28.81 -24.23
C GLU A 28 19.55 28.76 -22.75
N GLN A 29 18.37 29.29 -22.42
CA GLN A 29 17.85 29.26 -21.06
C GLN A 29 17.36 27.87 -20.68
N ALA A 30 16.76 27.11 -21.60
CA ALA A 30 16.41 25.71 -21.37
C ALA A 30 17.67 24.87 -21.10
N VAL A 31 18.76 25.13 -21.83
CA VAL A 31 20.06 24.49 -21.61
C VAL A 31 20.63 24.86 -20.24
N ASN A 32 20.57 26.13 -19.84
CA ASN A 32 21.04 26.56 -18.52
C ASN A 32 20.23 25.92 -17.37
N VAL A 33 18.90 25.87 -17.50
CA VAL A 33 18.03 25.18 -16.55
C VAL A 33 18.38 23.70 -16.50
N LEU A 34 18.57 23.04 -17.64
CA LEU A 34 18.97 21.64 -17.69
C LEU A 34 20.31 21.40 -16.99
N LYS A 35 21.29 22.26 -17.23
CA LYS A 35 22.58 22.19 -16.53
C LYS A 35 22.40 22.34 -15.02
N GLN A 36 21.58 23.29 -14.56
CA GLN A 36 21.30 23.49 -13.13
C GLN A 36 20.61 22.28 -12.51
N GLU A 37 19.61 21.72 -13.20
CA GLU A 37 18.91 20.51 -12.77
C GLU A 37 19.85 19.31 -12.70
N ILE A 38 20.74 19.12 -13.68
CA ILE A 38 21.79 18.08 -13.63
C ILE A 38 22.72 18.30 -12.44
N HIS A 39 23.14 19.55 -12.17
CA HIS A 39 23.95 19.84 -10.98
C HIS A 39 23.20 19.50 -9.70
N GLN A 40 21.92 19.86 -9.60
CA GLN A 40 21.08 19.58 -8.43
C GLN A 40 20.85 18.07 -8.25
N TYR A 41 20.63 17.35 -9.36
CA TYR A 41 20.47 15.90 -9.41
C TYR A 41 21.67 15.18 -8.75
N PHE A 42 22.89 15.70 -8.91
CA PHE A 42 24.09 15.15 -8.28
C PHE A 42 24.59 15.91 -7.04
N ARG A 43 23.96 17.01 -6.63
CA ARG A 43 24.43 17.84 -5.50
C ARG A 43 24.25 17.15 -4.15
N GLN A 44 23.26 16.27 -4.05
CA GLN A 44 22.93 15.54 -2.81
C GLN A 44 23.32 14.05 -2.88
N GLU A 45 23.61 13.51 -4.06
CA GLU A 45 24.08 12.13 -4.20
C GLU A 45 25.58 12.02 -3.88
N ARG A 46 25.94 11.02 -3.08
CA ARG A 46 27.32 10.54 -2.96
C ARG A 46 27.48 9.39 -3.94
N LEU A 47 28.65 9.27 -4.57
CA LEU A 47 28.96 8.16 -5.48
C LEU A 47 28.88 6.81 -4.73
N ASP A 48 27.72 6.16 -4.81
CA ASP A 48 27.45 4.79 -4.37
C ASP A 48 27.10 3.90 -5.60
N ARG A 49 26.84 2.60 -5.39
CA ARG A 49 26.62 1.67 -6.51
C ARG A 49 25.45 2.07 -7.42
N LEU A 50 24.39 2.69 -6.86
CA LEU A 50 23.21 3.13 -7.62
C LEU A 50 23.45 4.48 -8.32
N GLY A 51 24.21 5.39 -7.70
CA GLY A 51 24.61 6.67 -8.30
C GLY A 51 25.60 6.52 -9.46
N VAL A 52 26.50 5.52 -9.41
CA VAL A 52 27.44 5.20 -10.52
C VAL A 52 26.67 4.85 -11.79
N GLU A 53 25.66 3.98 -11.72
CA GLU A 53 24.91 3.55 -12.91
C GLU A 53 24.21 4.73 -13.61
N LYS A 54 23.62 5.64 -12.83
CA LYS A 54 22.99 6.88 -13.37
C LYS A 54 24.02 7.81 -14.01
N LEU A 55 25.17 7.99 -13.37
CA LEU A 55 26.26 8.81 -13.92
C LEU A 55 26.77 8.23 -15.24
N LEU A 56 26.92 6.90 -15.31
CA LEU A 56 27.32 6.21 -16.53
C LEU A 56 26.36 6.53 -17.68
N TRP A 57 25.04 6.45 -17.46
CA TRP A 57 24.05 6.80 -18.49
C TRP A 57 24.09 8.25 -18.97
N LEU A 58 24.44 9.21 -18.10
CA LEU A 58 24.59 10.62 -18.51
C LEU A 58 25.91 10.88 -19.25
N THR A 59 26.96 10.12 -18.94
CA THR A 59 28.25 10.18 -19.65
C THR A 59 28.29 9.28 -20.89
N PHE A 60 27.27 8.44 -21.07
CA PHE A 60 27.17 7.53 -22.19
C PHE A 60 26.78 8.29 -23.46
N GLN A 61 27.80 8.59 -24.26
CA GLN A 61 27.69 9.41 -25.47
C GLN A 61 28.09 8.60 -26.72
N PRO A 62 27.27 7.65 -27.17
CA PRO A 62 27.50 7.01 -28.46
C PRO A 62 27.25 7.99 -29.61
N ASP A 63 27.75 7.67 -30.81
CA ASP A 63 27.43 8.43 -32.02
C ASP A 63 25.97 8.16 -32.42
N LEU A 64 25.09 9.08 -32.03
CA LEU A 64 23.63 8.98 -32.18
C LEU A 64 23.19 9.66 -33.49
N GLN A 65 22.43 8.94 -34.31
CA GLN A 65 21.81 9.47 -35.52
C GLN A 65 20.30 9.56 -35.34
N LEU A 66 19.76 10.79 -35.37
CA LEU A 66 18.32 11.03 -35.32
C LEU A 66 17.68 10.78 -36.68
N ARG A 67 16.67 9.91 -36.72
CA ARG A 67 15.83 9.66 -37.89
C ARG A 67 14.36 9.82 -37.53
N GLN A 68 13.60 10.36 -38.47
CA GLN A 68 12.14 10.39 -38.39
C GLN A 68 11.57 9.42 -39.41
N ILE A 69 10.89 8.39 -38.93
CA ILE A 69 10.34 7.33 -39.76
C ILE A 69 8.85 7.58 -39.93
N PRO A 70 8.35 7.74 -41.17
CA PRO A 70 6.91 7.84 -41.41
C PRO A 70 6.30 6.45 -41.21
N PHE A 71 5.25 6.38 -40.40
CA PHE A 71 4.46 5.18 -40.23
C PHE A 71 2.99 5.51 -40.50
N SER A 72 2.34 4.66 -41.30
CA SER A 72 0.93 4.78 -41.60
C SER A 72 0.31 3.38 -41.66
N GLY A 73 -0.67 3.09 -40.81
CA GLY A 73 -1.26 1.76 -40.75
C GLY A 73 -2.51 1.69 -39.87
N HIS A 74 -3.28 0.62 -40.04
CA HIS A 74 -4.44 0.34 -39.18
C HIS A 74 -4.00 -0.43 -37.93
N LEU A 75 -4.17 0.20 -36.78
CA LEU A 75 -4.14 -0.48 -35.49
C LEU A 75 -5.59 -0.85 -35.15
N GLY A 76 -6.03 -2.02 -35.63
CA GLY A 76 -7.42 -2.52 -35.57
C GLY A 76 -8.42 -1.58 -36.24
N ARG A 77 -9.29 -0.90 -35.47
CA ARG A 77 -10.30 0.03 -36.04
C ARG A 77 -9.80 1.47 -36.23
N GLN A 78 -8.65 1.83 -35.65
CA GLN A 78 -8.08 3.18 -35.73
C GLN A 78 -6.97 3.21 -36.79
N TYR A 79 -6.99 4.24 -37.64
CA TYR A 79 -5.88 4.52 -38.56
C TYR A 79 -4.87 5.44 -37.87
N VAL A 80 -3.61 5.04 -37.90
CA VAL A 80 -2.50 5.74 -37.25
C VAL A 80 -1.57 6.22 -38.35
N SER A 81 -1.28 7.52 -38.36
CA SER A 81 -0.35 8.12 -39.31
C SER A 81 0.46 9.21 -38.63
N GLY A 82 1.78 9.15 -38.76
CA GLY A 82 2.67 10.09 -38.12
C GLY A 82 4.13 9.82 -38.46
N LYS A 83 5.00 10.76 -38.10
CA LYS A 83 6.46 10.53 -38.11
C LYS A 83 6.89 10.22 -36.68
N PHE A 84 7.66 9.17 -36.51
CA PHE A 84 8.15 8.73 -35.20
C PHE A 84 9.67 8.91 -35.15
N THR A 85 10.16 9.40 -34.01
CA THR A 85 11.60 9.62 -33.80
C THR A 85 12.26 8.33 -33.36
N VAL A 86 13.34 7.98 -34.06
CA VAL A 86 14.19 6.84 -33.77
C VAL A 86 15.63 7.34 -33.73
N LEU A 87 16.38 6.94 -32.71
CA LEU A 87 17.81 7.23 -32.62
C LEU A 87 18.60 5.95 -32.85
N ASP A 88 19.48 5.95 -33.83
CA ASP A 88 20.34 4.80 -34.12
C ASP A 88 21.75 5.05 -33.63
N PHE A 89 22.37 4.03 -33.05
CA PHE A 89 23.78 4.06 -32.68
C PHE A 89 24.39 2.67 -32.68
N ARG A 90 25.72 2.61 -32.64
CA ARG A 90 26.48 1.35 -32.60
C ARG A 90 27.33 1.27 -31.34
N LEU A 91 27.36 0.09 -30.73
CA LEU A 91 28.32 -0.26 -29.68
C LEU A 91 29.04 -1.55 -30.05
N GLY A 92 30.32 -1.42 -30.37
CA GLY A 92 31.12 -2.53 -30.91
C GLY A 92 30.48 -3.10 -32.18
N ARG A 93 30.19 -4.41 -32.17
CA ARG A 93 29.58 -5.12 -33.30
C ARG A 93 28.06 -4.93 -33.42
N HIS A 94 27.40 -4.43 -32.38
CA HIS A 94 25.94 -4.38 -32.31
C HIS A 94 25.41 -3.00 -32.71
N ALA A 95 24.27 -2.99 -33.42
CA ALA A 95 23.52 -1.78 -33.71
C ALA A 95 22.26 -1.73 -32.84
N PHE A 96 21.88 -0.53 -32.42
CA PHE A 96 20.76 -0.29 -31.52
C PHE A 96 19.83 0.77 -32.11
N GLN A 97 18.54 0.59 -31.87
CA GLN A 97 17.51 1.58 -32.19
C GLN A 97 16.78 1.95 -30.90
N LEU A 98 16.87 3.22 -30.53
CA LEU A 98 16.17 3.78 -29.39
C LEU A 98 14.89 4.48 -29.87
N PHE A 99 13.80 4.25 -29.15
CA PHE A 99 12.49 4.85 -29.40
C PHE A 99 12.13 5.79 -28.23
N PRO A 100 12.48 7.09 -28.30
CA PRO A 100 12.39 7.98 -27.14
C PRO A 100 10.96 8.18 -26.64
N ALA A 101 9.96 8.13 -27.52
CA ALA A 101 8.54 8.30 -27.17
C ALA A 101 7.91 7.06 -26.50
N PHE A 102 8.64 5.95 -26.42
CA PHE A 102 8.15 4.66 -25.90
C PHE A 102 9.00 4.25 -24.69
N ASP A 103 9.06 5.10 -23.67
CA ASP A 103 9.87 4.89 -22.45
C ASP A 103 11.34 4.53 -22.75
N ASN A 104 11.91 5.18 -23.77
CA ASN A 104 13.25 4.92 -24.28
C ASN A 104 13.50 3.44 -24.63
N TYR A 105 12.48 2.75 -25.17
CA TYR A 105 12.60 1.36 -25.59
C TYR A 105 13.80 1.18 -26.53
N LEU A 106 14.65 0.21 -26.20
CA LEU A 106 15.88 -0.08 -26.92
C LEU A 106 15.75 -1.42 -27.64
N SER A 107 15.85 -1.39 -28.97
CA SER A 107 15.86 -2.57 -29.82
C SER A 107 17.28 -2.91 -30.25
N LEU A 108 17.70 -4.16 -30.04
CA LEU A 108 18.98 -4.69 -30.50
C LEU A 108 18.82 -5.26 -31.92
N LEU A 109 19.76 -4.92 -32.79
CA LEU A 109 19.87 -5.47 -34.14
C LEU A 109 21.01 -6.48 -34.17
N GLU A 110 20.68 -7.75 -34.41
CA GLU A 110 21.66 -8.84 -34.56
C GLU A 110 22.18 -8.88 -36.00
N GLY A 111 23.50 -8.71 -36.19
CA GLY A 111 24.17 -8.81 -37.50
C GLY A 111 25.19 -7.69 -37.76
N GLU A 112 26.12 -7.94 -38.70
CA GLU A 112 27.05 -6.92 -39.20
C GLU A 112 26.53 -6.29 -40.50
N GLY A 113 26.62 -4.97 -40.62
CA GLY A 113 26.41 -4.28 -41.90
C GLY A 113 24.95 -4.08 -42.34
N HIS A 114 24.06 -3.64 -41.45
CA HIS A 114 22.69 -3.29 -41.85
C HIS A 114 22.65 -2.11 -42.83
N SER A 115 21.96 -2.32 -43.96
CA SER A 115 21.69 -1.24 -44.91
C SER A 115 20.73 -0.21 -44.32
N ARG A 116 20.75 1.05 -44.80
CA ARG A 116 19.80 2.09 -44.37
C ARG A 116 18.33 1.68 -44.56
N ALA A 117 18.06 0.82 -45.54
CA ALA A 117 16.73 0.28 -45.82
C ALA A 117 16.31 -0.74 -44.75
N GLU A 118 17.18 -1.68 -44.38
CA GLU A 118 16.92 -2.66 -43.31
C GLU A 118 16.67 -1.99 -41.96
N LEU A 119 17.50 -1.00 -41.61
CA LEU A 119 17.34 -0.22 -40.38
C LEU A 119 16.00 0.53 -40.34
N LYS A 120 15.43 0.86 -41.50
CA LYS A 120 14.12 1.51 -41.58
C LYS A 120 13.00 0.48 -41.40
N THR A 121 13.04 -0.62 -42.16
CA THR A 121 12.04 -1.69 -42.08
C THR A 121 11.93 -2.25 -40.66
N ARG A 122 13.07 -2.50 -40.01
CA ARG A 122 13.09 -3.06 -38.65
C ARG A 122 12.54 -2.09 -37.61
N ALA A 123 12.76 -0.80 -37.80
CA ALA A 123 12.19 0.20 -36.93
C ALA A 123 10.66 0.32 -37.11
N GLU A 124 10.16 0.18 -38.34
CA GLU A 124 8.71 0.12 -38.62
C GLU A 124 8.07 -1.11 -37.97
N GLU A 125 8.69 -2.29 -38.07
CA GLU A 125 8.23 -3.52 -37.39
C GLU A 125 8.18 -3.36 -35.87
N THR A 126 9.24 -2.80 -35.29
CA THR A 126 9.34 -2.58 -33.83
C THR A 126 8.29 -1.57 -33.37
N LEU A 127 8.12 -0.48 -34.12
CA LEU A 127 7.11 0.55 -33.84
C LEU A 127 5.69 -0.05 -33.90
N GLU A 128 5.38 -0.86 -34.91
CA GLU A 128 4.08 -1.51 -35.03
C GLU A 128 3.82 -2.45 -33.84
N ALA A 129 4.83 -3.21 -33.40
CA ALA A 129 4.72 -4.08 -32.24
C ALA A 129 4.48 -3.29 -30.93
N LEU A 130 5.22 -2.20 -30.72
CA LEU A 130 5.07 -1.33 -29.54
C LEU A 130 3.67 -0.70 -29.48
N LEU A 131 3.20 -0.14 -30.59
CA LEU A 131 1.86 0.46 -30.67
C LEU A 131 0.74 -0.58 -30.47
N LYS A 132 0.92 -1.82 -30.95
CA LYS A 132 -0.02 -2.93 -30.70
C LYS A 132 -0.08 -3.31 -29.21
N ASN A 133 1.07 -3.34 -28.53
CA ASN A 133 1.14 -3.68 -27.11
C ASN A 133 0.50 -2.60 -26.24
N ILE A 134 0.83 -1.32 -26.44
CA ILE A 134 0.25 -0.21 -25.69
C ILE A 134 -1.27 -0.18 -25.85
N ARG A 135 -1.78 -0.45 -27.06
CA ARG A 135 -3.23 -0.56 -27.28
C ARG A 135 -3.88 -1.70 -26.50
N LYS A 136 -3.23 -2.87 -26.38
CA LYS A 136 -3.78 -3.98 -25.57
C LYS A 136 -3.90 -3.59 -24.10
N GLU A 137 -3.00 -2.75 -23.60
CA GLU A 137 -2.97 -2.30 -22.21
C GLU A 137 -3.94 -1.13 -21.94
N GLN A 138 -4.10 -0.20 -22.87
CA GLN A 138 -4.90 1.03 -22.71
C GLN A 138 -6.29 1.00 -23.37
N GLY A 139 -6.64 -0.04 -24.14
CA GLY A 139 -7.96 -0.20 -24.77
C GLY A 139 -8.07 0.41 -26.18
N ASN A 140 -9.30 0.71 -26.63
CA ASN A 140 -9.58 1.11 -28.03
C ASN A 140 -9.26 2.59 -28.38
N HIS A 141 -8.79 3.40 -27.44
CA HIS A 141 -8.44 4.80 -27.67
C HIS A 141 -6.96 5.00 -27.37
N LEU A 142 -6.12 4.93 -28.42
CA LEU A 142 -4.71 5.31 -28.35
C LEU A 142 -4.59 6.74 -28.86
N GLU A 143 -4.15 7.67 -28.00
CA GLU A 143 -3.82 9.03 -28.39
C GLU A 143 -2.45 9.02 -29.09
N VAL A 144 -2.47 8.78 -30.40
CA VAL A 144 -1.27 8.66 -31.25
C VAL A 144 -0.41 9.93 -31.18
N GLU A 145 -1.03 11.09 -30.96
CA GLU A 145 -0.37 12.39 -30.93
C GLU A 145 0.75 12.48 -29.87
N ASP A 146 0.64 11.71 -28.78
CA ASP A 146 1.65 11.65 -27.71
C ASP A 146 2.96 10.98 -28.15
N PHE A 147 2.89 10.13 -29.18
CA PHE A 147 4.03 9.35 -29.67
C PHE A 147 4.65 9.91 -30.95
N VAL A 148 3.94 10.83 -31.62
CA VAL A 148 4.39 11.41 -32.89
C VAL A 148 5.45 12.48 -32.62
N ALA A 149 6.53 12.41 -33.40
CA ALA A 149 7.62 13.36 -33.35
C ALA A 149 7.12 14.80 -33.56
N PRO A 150 7.40 15.74 -32.64
CA PRO A 150 7.09 17.14 -32.84
C PRO A 150 7.77 17.69 -34.11
N ARG A 151 7.14 18.67 -34.78
CA ARG A 151 7.65 19.27 -36.03
C ARG A 151 9.09 19.79 -35.98
N ARG A 152 9.62 20.07 -34.79
CA ARG A 152 10.98 20.60 -34.54
C ARG A 152 11.63 19.86 -33.37
N GLU A 153 11.82 18.57 -33.55
CA GLU A 153 12.67 17.73 -32.70
C GLU A 153 14.08 17.67 -33.29
N PHE A 154 15.09 17.75 -32.42
CA PHE A 154 16.49 17.75 -32.82
C PHE A 154 17.34 17.14 -31.71
N LEU A 155 18.51 16.63 -32.09
CA LEU A 155 19.51 16.12 -31.18
C LEU A 155 20.64 17.15 -31.01
N THR A 156 21.15 17.30 -29.79
CA THR A 156 22.22 18.25 -29.48
C THR A 156 23.06 17.75 -28.31
N THR A 157 24.31 18.20 -28.21
CA THR A 157 25.23 17.87 -27.12
C THR A 157 25.32 19.04 -26.15
N VAL A 158 25.14 18.77 -24.86
CA VAL A 158 25.24 19.77 -23.80
C VAL A 158 26.41 19.42 -22.88
N GLU A 159 27.45 20.24 -22.90
CA GLU A 159 28.62 20.05 -22.03
C GLU A 159 28.40 20.71 -20.66
N THR A 160 28.66 19.95 -19.58
CA THR A 160 28.51 20.42 -18.20
C THR A 160 29.58 19.81 -17.29
N ASN A 161 30.10 20.59 -16.34
CA ASN A 161 31.13 20.15 -15.39
C ASN A 161 30.50 19.91 -14.02
N ILE A 162 30.45 18.66 -13.57
CA ILE A 162 29.83 18.31 -12.29
C ILE A 162 30.94 17.97 -11.29
N ARG A 163 30.88 18.55 -10.09
CA ARG A 163 31.75 18.15 -8.96
C ARG A 163 30.97 17.21 -8.05
N ILE A 164 31.28 15.92 -8.13
CA ILE A 164 30.66 14.90 -7.28
C ILE A 164 31.61 14.57 -6.13
N GLY A 165 31.10 14.66 -4.90
CA GLY A 165 31.88 14.24 -3.73
C GLY A 165 32.06 12.73 -3.74
N ALA A 166 33.29 12.24 -3.82
CA ALA A 166 33.57 10.82 -3.64
C ALA A 166 33.33 10.44 -2.18
N ALA A 167 32.38 9.55 -1.92
CA ALA A 167 32.47 8.72 -0.73
C ALA A 167 33.73 7.83 -0.89
N PRO A 168 34.44 7.47 0.19
CA PRO A 168 35.58 6.58 0.08
C PRO A 168 35.12 5.28 -0.60
N ILE A 169 35.56 5.07 -1.83
CA ILE A 169 35.34 3.83 -2.58
C ILE A 169 36.15 2.77 -1.82
N LYS A 170 35.50 2.04 -0.92
CA LYS A 170 36.07 0.80 -0.39
C LYS A 170 36.09 -0.17 -1.56
N PHE A 171 37.28 -0.42 -2.12
CA PHE A 171 37.48 -1.54 -3.03
C PHE A 171 37.09 -2.80 -2.28
N ASP A 172 35.90 -3.29 -2.60
CA ASP A 172 35.34 -4.46 -1.96
C ASP A 172 35.99 -5.70 -2.60
N GLN A 173 37.14 -6.11 -2.08
CA GLN A 173 37.67 -7.46 -2.28
C GLN A 173 36.80 -8.53 -1.57
N ARG A 174 35.50 -8.29 -1.33
CA ARG A 174 34.66 -9.11 -0.45
C ARG A 174 33.64 -10.00 -1.13
N GLN A 175 33.48 -9.99 -2.46
CA GLN A 175 32.50 -10.90 -3.06
C GLN A 175 32.85 -12.40 -2.91
N GLU A 176 34.14 -12.76 -2.84
CA GLU A 176 34.52 -14.16 -2.55
C GLU A 176 34.65 -14.46 -1.04
N ARG A 177 34.82 -13.45 -0.19
CA ARG A 177 34.99 -13.65 1.27
C ARG A 177 33.69 -13.58 2.07
N ASP A 178 32.65 -12.90 1.58
CA ASP A 178 31.38 -12.74 2.30
C ASP A 178 30.48 -13.98 2.22
N PHE A 179 30.58 -14.78 1.15
CA PHE A 179 29.87 -16.07 1.07
C PHE A 179 30.30 -17.02 2.19
N PHE A 180 31.60 -17.06 2.52
CA PHE A 180 32.12 -17.95 3.57
C PHE A 180 32.00 -17.40 4.99
N ARG A 181 31.86 -16.06 5.18
CA ARG A 181 31.68 -15.45 6.50
C ARG A 181 30.30 -15.68 7.12
N GLN A 182 29.25 -15.85 6.30
CA GLN A 182 27.92 -16.20 6.79
C GLN A 182 27.87 -17.58 7.49
N PHE A 183 28.89 -18.41 7.30
CA PHE A 183 29.01 -19.74 7.91
C PHE A 183 30.01 -19.81 9.08
N LEU A 184 30.60 -18.67 9.50
CA LEU A 184 31.53 -18.63 10.65
C LEU A 184 30.78 -18.28 11.97
N PRO A 185 31.04 -19.00 13.08
CA PRO A 185 30.35 -18.79 14.37
C PRO A 185 30.56 -17.43 15.05
N ASP A 186 31.63 -16.72 14.68
CA ASP A 186 32.02 -15.42 15.24
C ASP A 186 31.81 -14.28 14.23
N THR A 187 30.55 -14.05 13.86
CA THR A 187 30.15 -12.90 13.05
C THR A 187 29.82 -11.71 13.97
N ASP A 188 30.75 -10.77 14.09
CA ASP A 188 30.44 -9.42 14.59
C ASP A 188 29.58 -8.69 13.55
N PHE A 189 28.31 -8.48 13.86
CA PHE A 189 27.41 -7.70 13.02
C PHE A 189 27.74 -6.20 13.12
N ASP A 190 27.82 -5.52 11.98
CA ASP A 190 27.79 -4.06 11.95
C ASP A 190 26.34 -3.58 12.09
N GLY A 191 25.99 -3.05 13.26
CA GLY A 191 24.64 -2.57 13.54
C GLY A 191 24.14 -1.48 12.57
N GLY A 192 25.05 -0.70 11.95
CA GLY A 192 24.69 0.32 10.97
C GLY A 192 24.27 -0.27 9.63
N GLU A 193 24.95 -1.30 9.14
CA GLU A 193 24.54 -2.01 7.92
C GLU A 193 23.29 -2.86 8.17
N GLU A 194 23.19 -3.47 9.35
CA GLU A 194 22.06 -4.35 9.67
C GLU A 194 20.75 -3.59 9.85
N ILE A 195 20.77 -2.40 10.46
CA ILE A 195 19.55 -1.59 10.61
C ILE A 195 18.97 -1.17 9.26
N GLU A 196 19.81 -0.82 8.28
CA GLU A 196 19.37 -0.46 6.93
C GLU A 196 18.75 -1.65 6.16
N LYS A 197 19.16 -2.89 6.47
CA LYS A 197 18.58 -4.10 5.87
C LYS A 197 17.19 -4.42 6.44
N VAL A 198 16.97 -4.15 7.73
CA VAL A 198 15.74 -4.58 8.44
C VAL A 198 14.74 -3.45 8.68
N SER A 199 15.11 -2.21 8.42
CA SER A 199 14.29 -1.03 8.72
C SER A 199 14.38 0.04 7.63
N PHE A 200 13.49 1.03 7.70
CA PHE A 200 13.47 2.18 6.80
C PHE A 200 13.54 3.49 7.61
N ASP A 201 14.41 4.43 7.20
CA ASP A 201 14.51 5.75 7.85
C ASP A 201 13.38 6.68 7.37
N LEU A 202 12.40 6.93 8.24
CA LEU A 202 11.26 7.77 7.92
C LEU A 202 11.63 9.23 7.67
N ASN A 203 12.79 9.70 8.16
CA ASN A 203 13.23 11.07 7.94
C ASN A 203 13.57 11.32 6.46
N GLN A 204 13.92 10.28 5.70
CA GLN A 204 14.22 10.38 4.25
C GLN A 204 13.01 10.79 3.42
N LEU A 205 11.79 10.66 3.96
CA LEU A 205 10.56 11.09 3.30
C LEU A 205 10.38 12.62 3.34
N TYR A 206 11.18 13.38 4.07
CA TYR A 206 11.08 14.85 4.10
C TYR A 206 11.66 15.49 2.82
N PRO A 207 11.06 16.58 2.28
CA PRO A 207 9.84 17.27 2.74
C PRO A 207 8.53 16.75 2.13
N GLY A 208 8.59 16.02 1.01
CA GLY A 208 7.43 15.73 0.17
C GLY A 208 6.70 14.41 0.48
N GLY A 209 7.43 13.38 0.90
CA GLY A 209 6.90 12.05 1.23
C GLY A 209 6.17 11.99 2.58
N LEU A 210 6.46 12.90 3.51
CA LEU A 210 5.76 12.97 4.80
C LEU A 210 4.36 13.56 4.65
N GLN A 211 3.37 12.75 5.05
CA GLN A 211 1.95 13.14 5.06
C GLN A 211 1.65 14.16 6.16
N ARG A 212 0.59 14.96 5.97
CA ARG A 212 0.14 15.96 6.94
C ARG A 212 -1.10 15.49 7.71
N ALA A 213 -1.08 15.68 9.03
CA ALA A 213 -2.20 15.39 9.91
C ALA A 213 -3.04 16.65 10.15
N PHE A 214 -3.98 16.91 9.24
CA PHE A 214 -4.87 18.08 9.36
C PHE A 214 -5.83 17.94 10.55
N TYR A 215 -6.10 19.06 11.24
CA TYR A 215 -7.01 19.15 12.39
C TYR A 215 -6.59 18.27 13.59
N ARG A 216 -5.29 17.95 13.70
CA ARG A 216 -4.73 17.17 14.81
C ARG A 216 -3.54 17.89 15.46
N ASP A 217 -3.55 19.22 15.43
CA ASP A 217 -2.41 20.06 15.82
C ASP A 217 -2.01 19.90 17.29
N GLU A 218 -2.97 19.81 18.20
CA GLU A 218 -2.73 19.62 19.64
C GLU A 218 -2.09 18.25 19.91
N LEU A 219 -2.64 17.19 19.31
CA LEU A 219 -2.09 15.83 19.42
C LEU A 219 -0.71 15.73 18.79
N ALA A 220 -0.49 16.36 17.64
CA ALA A 220 0.83 16.40 16.99
C ALA A 220 1.85 17.14 17.88
N THR A 221 1.47 18.27 18.49
CA THR A 221 2.35 19.03 19.39
C THR A 221 2.71 18.22 20.62
N ARG A 222 1.73 17.59 21.27
CA ARG A 222 1.96 16.71 22.42
C ARG A 222 2.85 15.52 22.05
N LEU A 223 2.59 14.89 20.90
CA LEU A 223 3.37 13.74 20.44
C LEU A 223 4.80 14.14 20.09
N GLN A 224 5.01 15.30 19.46
CA GLN A 224 6.33 15.86 19.19
C GLN A 224 7.12 16.11 20.47
N GLN A 225 6.48 16.66 21.51
CA GLN A 225 7.11 16.85 22.82
C GLN A 225 7.54 15.51 23.45
N ILE A 226 6.69 14.48 23.41
CA ILE A 226 7.01 13.15 23.97
C ILE A 226 8.12 12.46 23.16
N ILE A 227 8.12 12.59 21.84
CA ILE A 227 9.09 11.94 20.97
C ILE A 227 10.45 12.64 21.08
N TYR A 228 10.52 13.97 20.97
CA TYR A 228 11.80 14.69 20.86
C TYR A 228 12.24 15.39 22.16
N GLN A 229 11.67 15.04 23.32
CA GLN A 229 12.22 15.42 24.63
C GLN A 229 13.57 14.72 24.92
N ALA A 230 14.27 15.20 25.95
CA ALA A 230 15.54 14.63 26.39
C ALA A 230 15.44 13.18 26.92
N GLU A 231 14.28 12.80 27.47
CA GLU A 231 14.06 11.45 27.99
C GLU A 231 13.54 10.49 26.92
N ASN A 232 14.20 9.34 26.77
CA ASN A 232 13.81 8.26 25.87
C ASN A 232 12.64 7.42 26.40
N THR A 233 11.53 8.05 26.76
CA THR A 233 10.36 7.37 27.29
C THR A 233 9.70 6.50 26.22
N PRO A 234 9.58 5.17 26.42
CA PRO A 234 8.88 4.29 25.49
C PRO A 234 7.42 4.72 25.33
N LEU A 235 6.91 4.64 24.11
CA LEU A 235 5.62 5.22 23.74
C LEU A 235 4.80 4.21 22.94
N VAL A 236 3.51 4.09 23.22
CA VAL A 236 2.55 3.38 22.36
C VAL A 236 1.43 4.31 21.90
N LEU A 237 1.26 4.40 20.59
CA LEU A 237 0.16 5.10 19.92
C LEU A 237 -0.96 4.11 19.61
N ILE A 238 -2.03 4.18 20.41
CA ILE A 238 -3.19 3.29 20.30
C ILE A 238 -4.33 4.02 19.58
N GLY A 239 -4.92 3.38 18.57
CA GLY A 239 -6.11 3.89 17.90
C GLY A 239 -6.65 2.89 16.88
N ALA A 240 -7.91 3.06 16.51
CA ALA A 240 -8.56 2.20 15.52
C ALA A 240 -7.84 2.23 14.15
N GLU A 241 -7.99 1.15 13.38
CA GLU A 241 -7.46 1.09 12.01
C GLU A 241 -8.09 2.20 11.15
N GLY A 242 -7.27 3.00 10.49
CA GLY A 242 -7.73 4.14 9.68
C GLY A 242 -7.86 5.47 10.43
N ALA A 243 -7.62 5.53 11.74
CA ALA A 243 -7.68 6.78 12.51
C ALA A 243 -6.56 7.79 12.19
N GLY A 244 -5.53 7.40 11.41
CA GLY A 244 -4.44 8.28 10.99
C GLY A 244 -3.17 8.23 11.85
N LYS A 245 -2.90 7.10 12.53
CA LYS A 245 -1.72 6.90 13.41
C LYS A 245 -0.38 7.22 12.71
N HIS A 246 -0.16 6.65 11.53
CA HIS A 246 1.04 6.91 10.71
C HIS A 246 1.11 8.37 10.24
N THR A 247 -0.02 8.92 9.79
CA THR A 247 -0.12 10.31 9.33
C THR A 247 0.23 11.30 10.46
N LEU A 248 -0.18 11.00 11.70
CA LEU A 248 0.17 11.80 12.87
C LEU A 248 1.68 11.77 13.14
N LEU A 249 2.32 10.61 13.05
CA LEU A 249 3.78 10.49 13.17
C LEU A 249 4.50 11.24 12.04
N HIS A 250 4.03 11.14 10.80
CA HIS A 250 4.61 11.88 9.67
C HIS A 250 4.56 13.40 9.89
N GLU A 251 3.45 13.91 10.42
CA GLU A 251 3.31 15.33 10.76
C GLU A 251 4.32 15.75 11.86
N VAL A 252 4.52 14.91 12.87
CA VAL A 252 5.50 15.16 13.95
C VAL A 252 6.93 15.20 13.41
N ILE A 253 7.33 14.22 12.60
CA ILE A 253 8.66 14.17 11.97
C ILE A 253 8.84 15.40 11.09
N ARG A 254 7.81 15.77 10.32
CA ARG A 254 7.85 16.94 9.44
C ARG A 254 8.07 18.23 10.25
N ARG A 255 7.34 18.43 11.35
CA ARG A 255 7.50 19.61 12.23
C ARG A 255 8.92 19.69 12.78
N TYR A 256 9.40 18.59 13.35
CA TYR A 256 10.76 18.47 13.86
C TYR A 256 11.83 18.80 12.82
N LEU A 257 11.69 18.29 11.59
CA LEU A 257 12.66 18.56 10.52
C LEU A 257 12.52 19.97 9.90
N SER A 258 11.37 20.61 10.06
CA SER A 258 11.12 21.97 9.55
C SER A 258 11.59 23.09 10.48
N GLU A 259 11.83 22.81 11.76
CA GLU A 259 12.37 23.79 12.71
C GLU A 259 13.77 24.26 12.26
N THR A 260 13.95 25.58 12.18
CA THR A 260 15.13 26.24 11.60
C THR A 260 16.43 25.83 12.29
N GLU A 261 17.47 25.61 11.48
CA GLU A 261 18.79 25.22 11.98
C GLU A 261 19.35 26.30 12.92
N SER A 262 19.37 26.01 14.22
CA SER A 262 20.20 26.80 15.14
C SER A 262 21.68 26.52 14.83
N PRO A 263 22.55 27.55 14.77
CA PRO A 263 23.96 27.41 14.35
C PRO A 263 24.84 26.56 15.29
N THR A 264 24.29 25.99 16.37
CA THR A 264 24.95 25.15 17.37
C THR A 264 24.58 23.66 17.27
N GLN A 265 24.13 23.19 16.10
CA GLN A 265 23.29 22.01 15.94
C GLN A 265 23.81 20.68 16.57
N VAL A 266 23.02 20.19 17.52
CA VAL A 266 22.92 18.78 17.90
C VAL A 266 22.45 17.97 16.68
N ARG A 267 23.05 16.80 16.44
CA ARG A 267 22.64 15.85 15.38
C ARG A 267 21.12 15.61 15.42
N ARG A 268 20.46 15.70 14.28
CA ARG A 268 19.04 15.31 14.14
C ARG A 268 18.86 13.81 14.36
N GLN A 269 17.95 13.45 15.25
CA GLN A 269 17.62 12.05 15.56
C GLN A 269 16.86 11.43 14.37
N ARG A 270 17.24 10.22 13.98
CA ARG A 270 16.52 9.43 12.97
C ARG A 270 15.42 8.60 13.61
N LEU A 271 14.33 8.38 12.87
CA LEU A 271 13.26 7.46 13.27
C LEU A 271 13.21 6.29 12.29
N TRP A 272 13.68 5.14 12.77
CA TRP A 272 13.77 3.90 11.99
C TRP A 272 12.49 3.08 12.15
N HIS A 273 11.76 2.85 11.06
CA HIS A 273 10.62 1.93 11.00
C HIS A 273 11.13 0.51 10.82
N LEU A 274 11.17 -0.25 11.91
CA LEU A 274 11.69 -1.60 11.99
C LEU A 274 10.61 -2.63 11.64
N ASP A 275 10.96 -3.58 10.77
CA ASP A 275 10.16 -4.80 10.55
C ASP A 275 10.75 -5.95 11.40
N PRO A 276 10.08 -6.37 12.49
CA PRO A 276 10.56 -7.44 13.35
C PRO A 276 10.85 -8.76 12.61
N THR A 277 10.11 -9.05 11.53
CA THR A 277 10.27 -10.32 10.79
C THR A 277 11.58 -10.37 10.01
N ARG A 278 12.06 -9.22 9.52
CA ARG A 278 13.33 -9.12 8.78
C ARG A 278 14.56 -9.31 9.66
N VAL A 279 14.42 -9.10 10.97
CA VAL A 279 15.51 -9.31 11.93
C VAL A 279 15.93 -10.78 11.98
N ILE A 280 14.97 -11.71 11.94
CA ILE A 280 15.21 -13.15 11.96
C ILE A 280 15.36 -13.77 10.57
N ALA A 281 15.00 -13.04 9.50
CA ALA A 281 15.06 -13.55 8.13
C ALA A 281 16.48 -13.98 7.75
N GLY A 282 16.61 -15.19 7.22
CA GLY A 282 17.89 -15.77 6.82
C GLY A 282 18.77 -16.31 7.97
N MET A 283 18.29 -16.27 9.22
CA MET A 283 19.04 -16.73 10.39
C MET A 283 18.61 -18.17 10.73
N SER A 284 19.46 -19.14 10.43
CA SER A 284 19.23 -20.56 10.74
C SER A 284 19.85 -21.01 12.07
N ILE A 285 20.78 -20.22 12.62
CA ILE A 285 21.54 -20.55 13.82
C ILE A 285 20.89 -19.92 15.06
N VAL A 286 20.73 -20.73 16.12
CA VAL A 286 20.20 -20.29 17.42
C VAL A 286 21.11 -19.19 18.01
N GLY A 287 20.51 -18.07 18.43
CA GLY A 287 21.23 -16.93 19.02
C GLY A 287 21.87 -15.96 18.03
N LEU A 288 21.91 -16.29 16.73
CA LEU A 288 22.48 -15.38 15.72
C LEU A 288 21.64 -14.11 15.52
N TRP A 289 20.32 -14.28 15.52
CA TRP A 289 19.39 -13.14 15.45
C TRP A 289 19.48 -12.22 16.67
N GLU A 290 19.82 -12.77 17.84
CA GLU A 290 19.99 -12.01 19.08
C GLU A 290 21.22 -11.11 18.97
N LYS A 291 22.39 -11.66 18.61
CA LYS A 291 23.62 -10.89 18.38
C LYS A 291 23.41 -9.79 17.34
N ARG A 292 22.70 -10.09 16.25
CA ARG A 292 22.34 -9.13 15.20
C ARG A 292 21.49 -7.99 15.76
N PHE A 293 20.44 -8.34 16.50
CA PHE A 293 19.53 -7.35 17.05
C PHE A 293 20.21 -6.48 18.11
N GLU A 294 21.04 -7.06 18.99
CA GLU A 294 21.86 -6.30 19.92
C GLU A 294 22.84 -5.34 19.22
N ALA A 295 23.44 -5.74 18.10
CA ALA A 295 24.28 -4.85 17.29
C ALA A 295 23.49 -3.65 16.76
N ILE A 296 22.27 -3.90 16.26
CA ILE A 296 21.33 -2.85 15.82
C ILE A 296 21.00 -1.91 16.99
N LEU A 297 20.61 -2.44 18.15
CA LEU A 297 20.25 -1.61 19.32
C LEU A 297 21.43 -0.76 19.82
N ARG A 298 22.65 -1.30 19.80
CA ARG A 298 23.87 -0.56 20.10
C ARG A 298 24.09 0.60 19.12
N HIS A 299 23.88 0.37 17.82
CA HIS A 299 23.97 1.42 16.81
C HIS A 299 22.89 2.49 17.00
N VAL A 300 21.63 2.12 17.24
CA VAL A 300 20.53 3.08 17.50
C VAL A 300 20.83 3.95 18.73
N ARG A 301 21.37 3.35 19.79
CA ARG A 301 21.76 4.06 21.00
C ARG A 301 22.89 5.05 20.75
N GLN A 302 23.90 4.67 19.95
CA GLN A 302 25.10 5.48 19.69
C GLN A 302 25.47 5.48 18.19
N PRO A 303 24.71 6.18 17.34
CA PRO A 303 24.82 6.03 15.89
C PRO A 303 26.10 6.64 15.29
N THR A 304 26.84 7.46 16.04
CA THR A 304 28.17 8.00 15.64
C THR A 304 29.33 7.43 16.46
N GLY A 305 29.04 6.56 17.44
CA GLY A 305 30.03 6.04 18.39
C GLY A 305 30.52 7.05 19.44
N LYS A 306 30.02 8.30 19.44
CA LYS A 306 30.37 9.32 20.44
C LYS A 306 29.41 9.28 21.63
N ALA A 307 29.97 9.34 22.85
CA ALA A 307 29.18 9.46 24.07
C ALA A 307 28.58 10.87 24.20
N GLY A 308 27.30 10.96 24.55
CA GLY A 308 26.59 12.22 24.79
C GLY A 308 25.74 12.73 23.60
N GLU A 309 25.79 12.08 22.45
CA GLU A 309 24.85 12.37 21.35
C GLU A 309 23.47 11.74 21.60
N PRO A 310 22.38 12.37 21.11
CA PRO A 310 21.06 11.81 21.27
C PRO A 310 20.92 10.51 20.47
N SER A 311 20.32 9.49 21.08
CA SER A 311 20.02 8.22 20.41
C SER A 311 18.99 8.41 19.29
N ASP A 312 19.10 7.59 18.25
CA ASP A 312 18.02 7.44 17.27
C ASP A 312 16.81 6.73 17.92
N LYS A 313 15.70 6.66 17.19
CA LYS A 313 14.41 6.15 17.67
C LYS A 313 13.97 4.97 16.82
N LEU A 314 13.29 4.00 17.43
CA LEU A 314 12.71 2.85 16.75
C LEU A 314 11.19 2.95 16.70
N LEU A 315 10.61 2.60 15.57
CA LEU A 315 9.16 2.48 15.36
C LEU A 315 8.82 1.05 14.95
N VAL A 316 7.83 0.45 15.61
CA VAL A 316 7.25 -0.85 15.22
C VAL A 316 5.73 -0.74 15.15
N ASP A 317 5.15 -1.16 14.03
CA ASP A 317 3.70 -1.09 13.76
C ASP A 317 2.94 -2.39 14.06
N ASN A 318 3.66 -3.46 14.41
CA ASN A 318 3.13 -4.74 14.81
C ASN A 318 3.75 -5.19 16.15
N PRO A 319 3.23 -4.73 17.29
CA PRO A 319 3.82 -5.02 18.60
C PRO A 319 3.68 -6.49 19.01
N ILE A 320 2.67 -7.21 18.50
CA ILE A 320 2.49 -8.65 18.78
C ILE A 320 3.68 -9.44 18.23
N ALA A 321 4.19 -9.06 17.05
CA ALA A 321 5.35 -9.71 16.45
C ALA A 321 6.59 -9.67 17.36
N LEU A 322 6.77 -8.61 18.17
CA LEU A 322 7.89 -8.52 19.11
C LEU A 322 7.84 -9.58 20.23
N LEU A 323 6.64 -10.06 20.59
CA LEU A 323 6.42 -11.04 21.65
C LEU A 323 6.48 -12.50 21.17
N GLU A 324 6.44 -12.71 19.85
CA GLU A 324 6.42 -14.04 19.23
C GLU A 324 7.73 -14.36 18.50
N ILE A 325 8.32 -13.36 17.83
CA ILE A 325 9.53 -13.56 17.03
C ILE A 325 10.74 -13.82 17.93
N GLY A 326 11.48 -14.87 17.58
CA GLY A 326 12.66 -15.34 18.30
C GLY A 326 12.45 -16.67 19.00
N ARG A 327 11.19 -17.08 19.24
CA ARG A 327 10.86 -18.36 19.88
C ARG A 327 11.29 -19.52 19.00
N SER A 328 11.95 -20.49 19.62
CA SER A 328 12.35 -21.76 19.02
C SER A 328 11.94 -22.90 19.96
N ALA A 329 11.93 -24.14 19.46
CA ALA A 329 11.55 -25.31 20.27
C ALA A 329 12.43 -25.50 21.54
N GLN A 330 13.58 -24.83 21.60
CA GLN A 330 14.55 -24.92 22.70
C GLN A 330 14.74 -23.60 23.48
N ASN A 331 14.21 -22.47 23.00
CA ASN A 331 14.42 -21.16 23.63
C ASN A 331 13.21 -20.24 23.41
N ASP A 332 12.66 -19.71 24.51
CA ASP A 332 11.52 -18.79 24.54
C ASP A 332 11.91 -17.30 24.45
N LEU A 333 13.18 -17.00 24.17
CA LEU A 333 13.64 -15.62 23.98
C LEU A 333 12.93 -14.95 22.80
N THR A 334 12.51 -13.71 23.00
CA THR A 334 11.82 -12.89 22.00
C THR A 334 12.55 -11.57 21.78
N LEU A 335 12.25 -10.86 20.68
CA LEU A 335 12.75 -9.51 20.46
C LEU A 335 12.37 -8.55 21.61
N ALA A 336 11.16 -8.71 22.16
CA ALA A 336 10.72 -7.93 23.33
C ALA A 336 11.61 -8.16 24.56
N ASN A 337 12.03 -9.42 24.82
CA ASN A 337 12.93 -9.73 25.93
C ASN A 337 14.30 -9.04 25.77
N VAL A 338 14.83 -8.96 24.55
CA VAL A 338 16.08 -8.24 24.26
C VAL A 338 15.90 -6.72 24.40
N LEU A 339 14.72 -6.17 24.07
CA LEU A 339 14.42 -4.73 24.18
C LEU A 339 14.25 -4.25 25.62
N LYS A 340 13.59 -5.03 26.50
CA LYS A 340 13.29 -4.64 27.89
C LYS A 340 14.43 -3.94 28.63
N PRO A 341 15.65 -4.49 28.72
CA PRO A 341 16.73 -3.85 29.46
C PRO A 341 17.17 -2.49 28.88
N TYR A 342 16.98 -2.26 27.57
CA TYR A 342 17.25 -0.96 26.94
C TYR A 342 16.15 0.06 27.24
N LEU A 343 14.89 -0.40 27.31
CA LEU A 343 13.72 0.44 27.58
C LEU A 343 13.65 0.84 29.07
N GLU A 344 13.87 -0.11 29.98
CA GLU A 344 13.92 0.13 31.43
C GLU A 344 14.98 1.17 31.81
N LYS A 345 16.15 1.07 31.18
CA LYS A 345 17.27 2.00 31.37
C LYS A 345 17.15 3.28 30.54
N ARG A 346 16.07 3.44 29.75
CA ARG A 346 15.83 4.58 28.83
C ARG A 346 17.02 4.87 27.91
N LEU A 347 17.71 3.82 27.45
CA LEU A 347 18.88 3.95 26.57
C LEU A 347 18.50 4.32 25.14
N LEU A 348 17.30 3.94 24.71
CA LEU A 348 16.73 4.29 23.41
C LEU A 348 15.21 4.39 23.56
N GLN A 349 14.57 5.13 22.65
CA GLN A 349 13.11 5.24 22.61
C GLN A 349 12.53 4.27 21.58
N LEU A 350 11.56 3.46 22.02
CA LEU A 350 10.73 2.63 21.15
C LEU A 350 9.32 3.21 21.08
N ILE A 351 8.82 3.38 19.86
CA ILE A 351 7.48 3.83 19.53
C ILE A 351 6.73 2.64 18.94
N LEU A 352 5.60 2.30 19.54
CA LEU A 352 4.70 1.26 19.04
C LEU A 352 3.45 1.88 18.44
N ILE A 353 2.97 1.34 17.31
CA ILE A 353 1.63 1.63 16.80
C ILE A 353 0.79 0.36 17.00
N ALA A 354 -0.36 0.50 17.65
CA ALA A 354 -1.24 -0.64 17.92
C ALA A 354 -2.71 -0.27 17.73
N THR A 355 -3.56 -1.24 17.41
CA THR A 355 -5.01 -1.12 17.69
C THR A 355 -5.28 -1.44 19.17
N PRO A 356 -6.44 -1.04 19.72
CA PRO A 356 -6.83 -1.41 21.08
C PRO A 356 -6.77 -2.93 21.33
N GLU A 357 -7.19 -3.73 20.35
CA GLU A 357 -7.23 -5.19 20.42
C GLU A 357 -5.82 -5.78 20.43
N GLN A 358 -4.92 -5.28 19.56
CA GLN A 358 -3.52 -5.68 19.56
C GLN A 358 -2.83 -5.33 20.88
N TRP A 359 -3.12 -4.16 21.44
CA TRP A 359 -2.55 -3.74 22.72
C TRP A 359 -3.04 -4.60 23.88
N LYS A 360 -4.33 -4.97 23.89
CA LYS A 360 -4.89 -5.89 24.88
C LYS A 360 -4.16 -7.24 24.87
N ILE A 361 -3.91 -7.80 23.67
CA ILE A 361 -3.14 -9.05 23.52
C ILE A 361 -1.71 -8.88 24.06
N VAL A 362 -1.05 -7.75 23.81
CA VAL A 362 0.28 -7.46 24.35
C VAL A 362 0.26 -7.43 25.88
N GLN A 363 -0.75 -6.79 26.49
CA GLN A 363 -0.91 -6.72 27.94
C GLN A 363 -1.18 -8.09 28.58
N GLU A 364 -2.01 -8.91 27.96
CA GLU A 364 -2.34 -10.26 28.42
C GLU A 364 -1.15 -11.21 28.34
N ARG A 365 -0.33 -11.08 27.29
CA ARG A 365 0.82 -11.96 27.05
C ARG A 365 2.07 -11.55 27.82
N ASP A 366 2.35 -10.25 27.93
CA ASP A 366 3.53 -9.75 28.62
C ASP A 366 3.28 -8.39 29.29
N ARG A 367 2.72 -8.46 30.49
CA ARG A 367 2.44 -7.28 31.31
C ARG A 367 3.69 -6.45 31.60
N SER A 368 4.82 -7.12 31.91
CA SER A 368 6.08 -6.45 32.24
C SER A 368 6.61 -5.59 31.09
N PHE A 369 6.44 -6.04 29.85
CA PHE A 369 6.77 -5.25 28.67
C PHE A 369 5.81 -4.06 28.51
N SER A 370 4.50 -4.31 28.64
CA SER A 370 3.48 -3.28 28.42
C SER A 370 3.53 -2.13 29.44
N ASP A 371 3.92 -2.41 30.67
CA ASP A 371 4.01 -1.43 31.77
C ASP A 371 5.13 -0.39 31.55
N LEU A 372 6.08 -0.66 30.64
CA LEU A 372 7.16 0.28 30.29
C LEU A 372 6.70 1.44 29.37
N PHE A 373 5.52 1.31 28.74
CA PHE A 373 5.09 2.24 27.70
C PHE A 373 4.13 3.31 28.23
N GLN A 374 4.40 4.56 27.86
CA GLN A 374 3.41 5.62 27.96
C GLN A 374 2.36 5.44 26.85
N VAL A 375 1.08 5.37 27.25
CA VAL A 375 -0.03 5.20 26.30
C VAL A 375 -0.53 6.56 25.80
N VAL A 376 -0.48 6.77 24.49
CA VAL A 376 -1.13 7.89 23.79
C VAL A 376 -2.27 7.35 22.94
N ARG A 377 -3.49 7.82 23.20
CA ARG A 377 -4.70 7.38 22.47
C ARG A 377 -5.03 8.36 21.35
N LEU A 378 -5.24 7.83 20.15
CA LEU A 378 -5.74 8.56 18.99
C LEU A 378 -7.21 8.18 18.75
N PRO A 379 -8.17 9.04 19.12
CA PRO A 379 -9.57 8.79 18.82
C PRO A 379 -9.84 8.94 17.32
N ALA A 380 -10.85 8.24 16.81
CA ALA A 380 -11.32 8.43 15.44
C ALA A 380 -11.72 9.89 15.19
N SER A 381 -11.60 10.37 13.94
CA SER A 381 -12.02 11.74 13.62
C SER A 381 -13.54 11.84 13.66
N GLN A 382 -14.05 12.97 14.16
CA GLN A 382 -15.48 13.26 14.06
C GLN A 382 -15.89 13.39 12.58
N PRO A 383 -17.15 13.07 12.20
CA PRO A 383 -17.58 13.11 10.80
C PRO A 383 -17.30 14.44 10.09
N GLU A 384 -17.48 15.56 10.78
CA GLU A 384 -17.21 16.90 10.23
C GLU A 384 -15.71 17.14 9.98
N GLU A 385 -14.86 16.76 10.93
CA GLU A 385 -13.40 16.85 10.78
C GLU A 385 -12.92 15.94 9.65
N ALA A 386 -13.43 14.71 9.60
CA ALA A 386 -13.11 13.75 8.57
C ALA A 386 -13.51 14.25 7.17
N LEU A 387 -14.67 14.90 7.03
CA LEU A 387 -15.09 15.53 5.79
C LEU A 387 -14.12 16.63 5.36
N ARG A 388 -13.71 17.51 6.29
CA ARG A 388 -12.73 18.56 6.01
C ARG A 388 -11.36 17.98 5.61
N ILE A 389 -10.93 16.89 6.25
CA ILE A 389 -9.71 16.15 5.87
C ILE A 389 -9.86 15.60 4.44
N ALA A 390 -10.98 14.93 4.16
CA ALA A 390 -11.25 14.32 2.86
C ALA A 390 -11.27 15.36 1.73
N LEU A 391 -11.95 16.50 1.92
CA LEU A 391 -11.98 17.59 0.93
C LEU A 391 -10.59 18.17 0.65
N ARG A 392 -9.72 18.24 1.67
CA ARG A 392 -8.35 18.73 1.51
C ARG A 392 -7.46 17.74 0.77
N GLN A 393 -7.61 16.45 1.07
CA GLN A 393 -6.90 15.38 0.37
C GLN A 393 -7.43 15.16 -1.05
N ARG A 394 -8.72 15.43 -1.30
CA ARG A 394 -9.36 15.36 -2.61
C ARG A 394 -8.56 16.13 -3.66
N ARG A 395 -8.23 17.40 -3.38
CA ARG A 395 -7.44 18.24 -4.30
C ARG A 395 -6.11 17.61 -4.68
N ARG A 396 -5.44 16.97 -3.72
CA ARG A 396 -4.16 16.29 -3.96
C ARG A 396 -4.36 15.06 -4.85
N LEU A 397 -5.37 14.24 -4.55
CA LEU A 397 -5.71 13.05 -5.34
C LEU A 397 -6.15 13.40 -6.77
N GLU A 398 -6.95 14.46 -6.94
CA GLU A 398 -7.39 15.00 -8.22
C GLU A 398 -6.19 15.41 -9.09
N LEU A 399 -5.19 16.08 -8.50
CA LEU A 399 -3.96 16.46 -9.22
C LEU A 399 -3.08 15.25 -9.55
N GLU A 400 -2.86 14.35 -8.59
CA GLU A 400 -2.01 13.16 -8.78
C GLU A 400 -2.57 12.20 -9.84
N ASN A 401 -3.90 12.09 -9.94
CA ASN A 401 -4.57 11.15 -10.85
C ASN A 401 -5.30 11.85 -12.00
N GLN A 402 -5.14 13.16 -12.18
CA GLN A 402 -5.79 13.95 -13.23
C GLN A 402 -7.31 13.69 -13.32
N CYS A 403 -7.97 13.48 -12.18
CA CYS A 403 -9.41 13.19 -12.11
C CYS A 403 -10.15 14.31 -11.38
N GLN A 404 -11.47 14.33 -11.49
CA GLN A 404 -12.32 15.30 -10.79
C GLN A 404 -13.30 14.56 -9.88
N ILE A 405 -13.28 14.82 -8.57
CA ILE A 405 -14.17 14.17 -7.60
C ILE A 405 -15.24 15.16 -7.15
N THR A 406 -16.50 14.92 -7.54
CA THR A 406 -17.60 15.83 -7.21
C THR A 406 -17.88 15.86 -5.70
N ILE A 407 -18.56 16.92 -5.24
CA ILE A 407 -19.03 16.99 -3.85
C ILE A 407 -20.06 15.89 -3.56
N GLN A 408 -20.85 15.51 -4.57
CA GLN A 408 -21.84 14.44 -4.48
C GLN A 408 -21.17 13.08 -4.27
N ALA A 409 -20.06 12.80 -4.97
CA ALA A 409 -19.25 11.61 -4.72
C ALA A 409 -18.74 11.55 -3.27
N VAL A 410 -18.20 12.67 -2.76
CA VAL A 410 -17.73 12.74 -1.36
C VAL A 410 -18.89 12.47 -0.40
N ARG A 411 -20.06 13.10 -0.59
CA ARG A 411 -21.25 12.87 0.23
C ARG A 411 -21.67 11.39 0.19
N GLN A 412 -21.66 10.77 -0.98
CA GLN A 412 -22.01 9.37 -1.14
C GLN A 412 -21.03 8.44 -0.42
N LEU A 413 -19.72 8.75 -0.45
CA LEU A 413 -18.71 7.99 0.29
C LEU A 413 -18.97 8.02 1.81
N PHE A 414 -19.32 9.18 2.37
CA PHE A 414 -19.66 9.29 3.79
C PHE A 414 -20.96 8.56 4.12
N ASN A 415 -21.97 8.63 3.24
CA ASN A 415 -23.21 7.88 3.42
C ASN A 415 -22.95 6.36 3.44
N LEU A 416 -22.16 5.84 2.50
CA LEU A 416 -21.80 4.44 2.46
C LEU A 416 -20.96 4.03 3.69
N GLN A 417 -19.99 4.86 4.10
CA GLN A 417 -19.19 4.59 5.28
C GLN A 417 -20.04 4.50 6.55
N ARG A 418 -20.97 5.44 6.75
CA ARG A 418 -21.87 5.45 7.92
C ARG A 418 -22.75 4.19 7.96
N ASN A 419 -23.23 3.76 6.80
CA ASN A 419 -24.24 2.71 6.71
C ASN A 419 -23.64 1.30 6.67
N TYR A 420 -22.46 1.13 6.11
CA TYR A 420 -21.87 -0.18 5.80
C TYR A 420 -20.48 -0.37 6.38
N LEU A 421 -19.83 0.68 6.88
CA LEU A 421 -18.48 0.58 7.46
C LEU A 421 -18.38 1.34 8.79
N PRO A 422 -19.34 1.19 9.73
CA PRO A 422 -19.37 1.96 10.98
C PRO A 422 -18.12 1.71 11.85
N HIS A 423 -17.56 0.50 11.77
CA HIS A 423 -16.42 0.06 12.57
C HIS A 423 -15.06 0.43 11.98
N LYS A 424 -15.03 0.86 10.72
CA LYS A 424 -13.81 1.38 10.09
C LYS A 424 -13.67 2.86 10.37
N ALA A 425 -12.62 3.21 11.13
CA ALA A 425 -12.45 4.57 11.61
C ALA A 425 -12.28 5.59 10.48
N LEU A 426 -12.91 6.75 10.68
CA LEU A 426 -12.71 7.95 9.88
C LEU A 426 -11.38 8.63 10.26
N PRO A 427 -10.68 9.26 9.29
CA PRO A 427 -11.06 9.42 7.88
C PRO A 427 -10.61 8.25 6.98
N GLY A 428 -9.89 7.26 7.50
CA GLY A 428 -9.20 6.24 6.72
C GLY A 428 -10.09 5.42 5.79
N SER A 429 -11.29 5.04 6.24
CA SER A 429 -12.28 4.30 5.44
C SER A 429 -12.69 5.05 4.17
N VAL A 430 -13.07 6.31 4.29
CA VAL A 430 -13.42 7.18 3.16
C VAL A 430 -12.19 7.44 2.27
N MET A 431 -11.04 7.73 2.86
CA MET A 431 -9.81 8.01 2.11
C MET A 431 -9.33 6.83 1.27
N LYS A 432 -9.51 5.59 1.76
CA LYS A 432 -9.17 4.38 1.03
C LYS A 432 -10.01 4.26 -0.25
N LEU A 433 -11.33 4.34 -0.12
CA LEU A 433 -12.26 4.28 -1.26
C LEU A 433 -12.05 5.46 -2.22
N MET A 434 -11.87 6.67 -1.70
CA MET A 434 -11.62 7.85 -2.52
C MET A 434 -10.33 7.73 -3.35
N ARG A 435 -9.27 7.15 -2.78
CA ARG A 435 -8.02 6.89 -3.52
C ARG A 435 -8.22 5.82 -4.59
N GLN A 436 -8.92 4.74 -4.28
CA GLN A 436 -9.21 3.68 -5.25
C GLN A 436 -10.00 4.23 -6.44
N LEU A 437 -11.03 5.03 -6.18
CA LEU A 437 -11.80 5.74 -7.21
C LEU A 437 -10.92 6.68 -8.04
N ALA A 438 -10.08 7.49 -7.39
CA ALA A 438 -9.19 8.41 -8.09
C ALA A 438 -8.24 7.67 -9.05
N THR A 439 -7.71 6.52 -8.64
CA THR A 439 -6.82 5.70 -9.46
C THR A 439 -7.57 4.95 -10.56
N LYS A 440 -8.76 4.39 -10.29
CA LYS A 440 -9.57 3.64 -11.27
C LYS A 440 -10.14 4.56 -12.37
N TYR A 441 -10.57 5.76 -12.00
CA TYR A 441 -11.16 6.77 -12.90
C TYR A 441 -10.16 7.88 -13.24
N ARG A 442 -8.88 7.53 -13.38
CA ARG A 442 -7.82 8.45 -13.78
C ARG A 442 -8.21 9.15 -15.09
N GLY A 443 -8.16 10.48 -15.15
CA GLY A 443 -8.59 11.26 -16.33
C GLY A 443 -10.10 11.54 -16.44
N PHE A 444 -10.93 10.95 -15.57
CA PHE A 444 -12.40 11.08 -15.63
C PHE A 444 -12.97 11.83 -14.42
N THR A 445 -14.27 12.16 -14.51
CA THR A 445 -15.03 12.69 -13.37
C THR A 445 -15.64 11.54 -12.58
N VAL A 446 -15.46 11.57 -11.27
CA VAL A 446 -16.05 10.64 -10.30
C VAL A 446 -17.22 11.34 -9.62
N ASP A 447 -18.42 10.84 -9.85
CA ASP A 447 -19.65 11.30 -9.22
C ASP A 447 -20.31 10.18 -8.38
N ALA A 448 -21.51 10.40 -7.87
CA ALA A 448 -22.24 9.43 -7.06
C ALA A 448 -22.44 8.05 -7.74
N PRO A 449 -22.72 7.94 -9.06
CA PRO A 449 -22.83 6.64 -9.73
C PRO A 449 -21.54 5.83 -9.70
N GLU A 450 -20.38 6.45 -9.93
CA GLU A 450 -19.09 5.77 -9.89
C GLU A 450 -18.76 5.26 -8.48
N VAL A 451 -19.11 6.04 -7.45
CA VAL A 451 -19.00 5.61 -6.05
C VAL A 451 -19.89 4.39 -5.77
N ARG A 452 -21.13 4.38 -6.28
CA ARG A 452 -22.04 3.23 -6.11
C ARG A 452 -21.52 2.00 -6.85
N GLN A 453 -21.03 2.15 -8.07
CA GLN A 453 -20.44 1.06 -8.83
C GLN A 453 -19.23 0.47 -8.12
N GLU A 454 -18.31 1.30 -7.61
CA GLU A 454 -17.14 0.82 -6.86
C GLU A 454 -17.55 0.09 -5.58
N PHE A 455 -18.56 0.60 -4.87
CA PHE A 455 -19.09 -0.07 -3.69
C PHE A 455 -19.77 -1.41 -4.05
N GLN A 456 -20.47 -1.49 -5.17
CA GLN A 456 -21.03 -2.75 -5.68
C GLN A 456 -19.93 -3.75 -6.04
N ASP A 457 -18.85 -3.31 -6.69
CA ASP A 457 -17.72 -4.17 -7.03
C ASP A 457 -17.02 -4.70 -5.76
N LEU A 458 -16.87 -3.85 -4.73
CA LEU A 458 -16.21 -4.20 -3.47
C LEU A 458 -17.08 -5.06 -2.55
N SER A 459 -18.38 -4.76 -2.46
CA SER A 459 -19.31 -5.48 -1.58
C SER A 459 -19.93 -6.70 -2.24
N GLY A 460 -19.96 -6.75 -3.57
CA GLY A 460 -20.74 -7.75 -4.31
C GLY A 460 -22.27 -7.60 -4.16
N LEU A 461 -22.76 -6.63 -3.37
CA LEU A 461 -24.19 -6.39 -3.21
C LEU A 461 -24.79 -5.77 -4.46
N ARG A 462 -26.03 -6.13 -4.81
CA ARG A 462 -26.76 -5.47 -5.89
C ARG A 462 -27.12 -4.04 -5.48
N GLU A 463 -27.06 -3.10 -6.43
CA GLU A 463 -27.39 -1.68 -6.21
C GLU A 463 -28.75 -1.47 -5.50
N ARG A 464 -29.78 -2.25 -5.89
CA ARG A 464 -31.11 -2.21 -5.25
C ARG A 464 -31.11 -2.47 -3.74
N ILE A 465 -30.09 -3.11 -3.19
CA ILE A 465 -29.99 -3.37 -1.75
C ILE A 465 -29.48 -2.13 -1.02
N PHE A 466 -28.48 -1.44 -1.56
CA PHE A 466 -27.82 -0.35 -0.85
C PHE A 466 -28.17 1.07 -1.30
N ASP A 467 -28.77 1.24 -2.49
CA ASP A 467 -29.23 2.53 -3.00
C ASP A 467 -30.55 2.95 -2.35
N GLU A 468 -30.51 4.00 -1.53
CA GLU A 468 -31.66 4.53 -0.78
C GLU A 468 -32.80 5.04 -1.67
N SER A 469 -32.53 5.36 -2.94
CA SER A 469 -33.56 5.82 -3.87
C SER A 469 -34.48 4.70 -4.37
N MET A 470 -34.01 3.44 -4.31
CA MET A 470 -34.77 2.27 -4.74
C MET A 470 -35.56 1.69 -3.57
N ARG A 471 -36.87 1.47 -3.75
CA ARG A 471 -37.73 0.79 -2.77
C ARG A 471 -37.81 -0.70 -3.08
N LEU A 472 -37.93 -1.52 -2.03
CA LEU A 472 -38.26 -2.94 -2.14
C LEU A 472 -39.68 -3.12 -1.59
N GLU A 473 -40.55 -3.75 -2.38
CA GLU A 473 -41.88 -4.16 -1.92
C GLU A 473 -41.81 -5.59 -1.37
N GLU A 474 -42.24 -5.79 -0.14
CA GLU A 474 -42.16 -7.08 0.56
C GLU A 474 -42.79 -8.23 -0.24
N ALA A 475 -43.97 -8.00 -0.81
CA ALA A 475 -44.65 -8.97 -1.67
C ALA A 475 -43.84 -9.36 -2.92
N GLU A 476 -43.05 -8.43 -3.47
CA GLU A 476 -42.15 -8.72 -4.59
C GLU A 476 -40.97 -9.58 -4.13
N VAL A 477 -40.38 -9.24 -2.97
CA VAL A 477 -39.27 -10.02 -2.37
C VAL A 477 -39.72 -11.46 -2.12
N GLU A 478 -40.85 -11.65 -1.42
CA GLU A 478 -41.41 -12.98 -1.15
C GLU A 478 -41.67 -13.78 -2.43
N LYS A 479 -42.26 -13.14 -3.45
CA LYS A 479 -42.55 -13.79 -4.73
C LYS A 479 -41.28 -14.25 -5.44
N VAL A 480 -40.20 -13.46 -5.40
CA VAL A 480 -38.92 -13.83 -6.01
C VAL A 480 -38.28 -14.99 -5.24
N ILE A 481 -38.25 -14.93 -3.91
CA ILE A 481 -37.67 -15.99 -3.07
C ILE A 481 -38.47 -17.29 -3.18
N GLY A 482 -39.80 -17.21 -3.09
CA GLY A 482 -40.70 -18.36 -3.12
C GLY A 482 -40.74 -19.10 -4.46
N ARG A 483 -40.29 -18.47 -5.56
CA ARG A 483 -40.07 -19.17 -6.84
C ARG A 483 -38.91 -20.16 -6.78
N GLU A 484 -37.90 -19.89 -5.96
CA GLU A 484 -36.71 -20.72 -5.83
C GLU A 484 -36.75 -21.62 -4.58
N LEU A 485 -37.45 -21.17 -3.52
CA LEU A 485 -37.65 -21.91 -2.28
C LEU A 485 -39.11 -22.38 -2.16
N VAL A 486 -39.44 -23.44 -2.89
CA VAL A 486 -40.82 -23.96 -3.00
C VAL A 486 -41.23 -24.74 -1.76
N GLY A 487 -42.45 -24.50 -1.28
CA GLY A 487 -43.06 -25.27 -0.19
C GLY A 487 -42.63 -24.87 1.22
N GLN A 488 -41.86 -23.78 1.38
CA GLN A 488 -41.37 -23.30 2.67
C GLN A 488 -41.83 -21.85 2.96
N PRO A 489 -43.15 -21.59 3.09
CA PRO A 489 -43.68 -20.22 3.18
C PRO A 489 -43.16 -19.44 4.40
N GLU A 490 -42.94 -20.11 5.54
CA GLU A 490 -42.39 -19.48 6.75
C GLU A 490 -40.93 -19.04 6.54
N ALA A 491 -40.11 -19.89 5.91
CA ALA A 491 -38.73 -19.54 5.58
C ALA A 491 -38.67 -18.41 4.54
N VAL A 492 -39.57 -18.42 3.54
CA VAL A 492 -39.67 -17.34 2.54
C VAL A 492 -39.95 -16.00 3.20
N ARG A 493 -40.92 -15.94 4.13
CA ARG A 493 -41.25 -14.73 4.90
C ARG A 493 -40.07 -14.26 5.73
N ALA A 494 -39.46 -15.15 6.51
CA ALA A 494 -38.32 -14.80 7.35
C ALA A 494 -37.12 -14.25 6.54
N LEU A 495 -36.84 -14.80 5.36
CA LEU A 495 -35.81 -14.29 4.46
C LEU A 495 -36.19 -12.93 3.86
N ALA A 496 -37.45 -12.73 3.48
CA ALA A 496 -37.95 -11.46 2.96
C ALA A 496 -37.87 -10.36 4.03
N ASP A 497 -38.28 -10.66 5.26
CA ASP A 497 -38.17 -9.76 6.41
C ASP A 497 -36.74 -9.31 6.65
N ALA A 498 -35.76 -10.23 6.62
CA ALA A 498 -34.36 -9.87 6.77
C ALA A 498 -33.85 -8.99 5.63
N ILE A 499 -34.21 -9.29 4.38
CA ILE A 499 -33.84 -8.43 3.24
C ILE A 499 -34.41 -7.02 3.40
N ASN A 500 -35.68 -6.90 3.83
CA ASN A 500 -36.31 -5.61 4.08
C ASN A 500 -35.67 -4.87 5.27
N ALA A 501 -35.32 -5.57 6.35
CA ALA A 501 -34.63 -4.99 7.49
C ALA A 501 -33.24 -4.46 7.12
N VAL A 502 -32.47 -5.24 6.34
CA VAL A 502 -31.19 -4.81 5.74
C VAL A 502 -31.38 -3.58 4.87
N LYS A 503 -32.38 -3.60 3.99
CA LYS A 503 -32.70 -2.48 3.10
C LYS A 503 -33.08 -1.21 3.87
N ALA A 504 -33.90 -1.37 4.91
CA ALA A 504 -34.37 -0.28 5.77
C ALA A 504 -33.32 0.18 6.78
N LYS A 505 -32.22 -0.56 6.95
CA LYS A 505 -31.14 -0.28 7.91
C LYS A 505 -31.64 -0.20 9.36
N LEU A 506 -32.62 -1.05 9.70
CA LEU A 506 -33.18 -1.13 11.05
C LEU A 506 -32.43 -2.15 11.94
N ASN A 507 -31.27 -2.62 11.47
CA ASN A 507 -30.47 -3.62 12.14
C ASN A 507 -29.57 -3.00 13.23
N ASN A 508 -29.20 -3.78 14.23
CA ASN A 508 -28.20 -3.36 15.20
C ASN A 508 -26.83 -3.25 14.50
N PRO A 509 -26.16 -2.08 14.52
CA PRO A 509 -24.87 -1.90 13.84
C PRO A 509 -23.72 -2.72 14.44
N ASP A 510 -23.88 -3.25 15.65
CA ASP A 510 -22.89 -4.07 16.35
C ASP A 510 -23.13 -5.58 16.20
N ARG A 511 -24.06 -6.00 15.34
CA ARG A 511 -24.38 -7.41 15.10
C ARG A 511 -24.40 -7.74 13.62
N PRO A 512 -24.33 -9.03 13.23
CA PRO A 512 -24.63 -9.45 11.87
C PRO A 512 -25.99 -8.89 11.41
N LEU A 513 -26.12 -8.64 10.11
CA LEU A 513 -27.31 -8.04 9.50
C LEU A 513 -28.58 -8.84 9.81
N ALA A 514 -28.46 -10.15 9.84
CA ALA A 514 -29.46 -11.08 10.36
C ALA A 514 -28.73 -12.35 10.82
N SER A 515 -29.40 -13.20 11.56
CA SER A 515 -28.87 -14.50 11.94
C SER A 515 -30.00 -15.52 11.96
N PHE A 516 -29.79 -16.65 11.29
CA PHE A 516 -30.80 -17.67 11.11
C PHE A 516 -30.35 -19.01 11.67
N LEU A 517 -31.27 -19.71 12.32
CA LEU A 517 -31.14 -21.14 12.61
C LEU A 517 -32.19 -21.89 11.79
N LEU A 518 -31.76 -22.52 10.70
CA LEU A 518 -32.64 -23.26 9.81
C LEU A 518 -32.80 -24.70 10.32
N ILE A 519 -33.95 -25.05 10.86
CA ILE A 519 -34.21 -26.36 11.50
C ILE A 519 -35.12 -27.21 10.60
N GLY A 520 -34.80 -28.49 10.47
CA GLY A 520 -35.62 -29.47 9.74
C GLY A 520 -34.82 -30.71 9.34
N PRO A 521 -35.46 -31.75 8.77
CA PRO A 521 -34.76 -32.95 8.32
C PRO A 521 -33.82 -32.68 7.14
N THR A 522 -32.95 -33.63 6.80
CA THR A 522 -32.05 -33.50 5.65
C THR A 522 -32.85 -33.44 4.34
N GLY A 523 -32.41 -32.59 3.41
CA GLY A 523 -33.03 -32.48 2.08
C GLY A 523 -34.25 -31.55 1.97
N VAL A 524 -34.75 -30.96 3.06
CA VAL A 524 -35.93 -30.07 3.02
C VAL A 524 -35.69 -28.67 2.44
N GLY A 525 -34.44 -28.34 2.11
CA GLY A 525 -34.07 -27.06 1.49
C GLY A 525 -33.34 -26.05 2.38
N LYS A 526 -32.82 -26.46 3.56
CA LYS A 526 -32.04 -25.58 4.45
C LYS A 526 -30.89 -24.86 3.73
N THR A 527 -30.03 -25.62 3.08
CA THR A 527 -28.92 -25.07 2.28
C THR A 527 -29.42 -24.23 1.09
N GLN A 528 -30.58 -24.56 0.52
CA GLN A 528 -31.17 -23.79 -0.59
C GLN A 528 -31.66 -22.42 -0.13
N ALA A 529 -32.23 -22.30 1.06
CA ALA A 529 -32.63 -21.01 1.63
C ALA A 529 -31.46 -20.01 1.68
N ALA A 530 -30.28 -20.45 2.15
CA ALA A 530 -29.08 -19.63 2.18
C ALA A 530 -28.57 -19.24 0.76
N LYS A 531 -28.65 -20.18 -0.19
CA LYS A 531 -28.27 -19.93 -1.60
C LYS A 531 -29.19 -18.90 -2.27
N VAL A 532 -30.49 -19.00 -2.06
CA VAL A 532 -31.49 -18.06 -2.59
C VAL A 532 -31.29 -16.68 -2.00
N LEU A 533 -31.07 -16.59 -0.68
CA LEU A 533 -30.76 -15.33 0.00
C LEU A 533 -29.49 -14.68 -0.58
N CYS A 534 -28.39 -15.43 -0.67
CA CYS A 534 -27.13 -14.94 -1.25
C CYS A 534 -27.35 -14.44 -2.68
N ARG A 535 -28.01 -15.24 -3.53
CA ARG A 535 -28.31 -14.86 -4.91
C ARG A 535 -29.16 -13.60 -5.00
N TYR A 536 -30.13 -13.42 -4.11
CA TYR A 536 -30.96 -12.22 -4.08
C TYR A 536 -30.13 -10.97 -3.76
N LEU A 537 -29.28 -11.05 -2.74
CA LEU A 537 -28.45 -9.95 -2.26
C LEU A 537 -27.34 -9.57 -3.23
N THR A 538 -26.65 -10.56 -3.80
CA THR A 538 -25.41 -10.33 -4.55
C THR A 538 -25.53 -10.56 -6.05
N GLY A 539 -26.55 -11.30 -6.48
CA GLY A 539 -26.64 -11.75 -7.88
C GLY A 539 -25.84 -13.00 -8.20
N ASN A 540 -25.04 -13.50 -7.25
CA ASN A 540 -24.16 -14.62 -7.48
C ASN A 540 -24.13 -15.57 -6.27
N GLU A 541 -24.66 -16.78 -6.45
CA GLU A 541 -24.62 -17.82 -5.41
C GLU A 541 -23.18 -18.22 -5.02
N ARG A 542 -22.19 -18.05 -5.91
CA ARG A 542 -20.79 -18.39 -5.61
C ARG A 542 -20.17 -17.53 -4.52
N GLN A 543 -20.80 -16.40 -4.18
CA GLN A 543 -20.40 -15.55 -3.07
C GLN A 543 -20.86 -16.09 -1.70
N LEU A 544 -21.59 -17.22 -1.67
CA LEU A 544 -21.98 -17.89 -0.44
C LEU A 544 -20.73 -18.47 0.26
N MET A 545 -20.43 -17.95 1.44
CA MET A 545 -19.32 -18.43 2.26
C MET A 545 -19.77 -19.67 3.05
N ARG A 546 -19.69 -20.84 2.41
CA ARG A 546 -20.07 -22.13 3.02
C ARG A 546 -18.92 -22.76 3.79
N PHE A 547 -19.22 -23.26 4.98
CA PHE A 547 -18.34 -24.04 5.84
C PHE A 547 -19.10 -25.27 6.33
N ASP A 548 -18.55 -26.46 6.07
CA ASP A 548 -19.11 -27.73 6.54
C ASP A 548 -18.56 -28.02 7.94
N MET A 549 -19.43 -28.03 8.96
CA MET A 549 -19.00 -28.20 10.35
C MET A 549 -18.51 -29.61 10.68
N ASN A 550 -18.71 -30.62 9.81
CA ASN A 550 -18.05 -31.92 9.94
C ASN A 550 -16.52 -31.81 9.83
N GLU A 551 -16.01 -30.79 9.14
CA GLU A 551 -14.57 -30.56 9.06
C GLU A 551 -14.01 -29.99 10.37
N TYR A 552 -14.84 -29.54 11.32
CA TYR A 552 -14.46 -28.75 12.50
C TYR A 552 -14.83 -29.43 13.83
N ILE A 553 -14.68 -30.75 13.89
CA ILE A 553 -15.06 -31.60 15.04
C ILE A 553 -13.99 -31.69 16.15
N ASP A 554 -12.72 -31.39 15.84
CA ASP A 554 -11.59 -31.56 16.74
C ASP A 554 -11.12 -30.26 17.43
N GLU A 555 -10.20 -30.38 18.39
CA GLU A 555 -9.72 -29.25 19.19
C GLU A 555 -8.97 -28.17 18.39
N THR A 556 -8.42 -28.50 17.22
CA THR A 556 -7.70 -27.55 16.35
C THR A 556 -8.62 -26.77 15.42
N ALA A 557 -9.92 -27.08 15.42
CA ALA A 557 -10.92 -26.45 14.56
C ALA A 557 -10.93 -24.91 14.66
N VAL A 558 -10.78 -24.37 15.88
CA VAL A 558 -10.72 -22.92 16.10
C VAL A 558 -9.54 -22.30 15.34
N GLN A 559 -8.33 -22.88 15.48
CA GLN A 559 -7.14 -22.38 14.77
C GLN A 559 -7.32 -22.44 13.25
N ARG A 560 -8.03 -23.44 12.71
CA ARG A 560 -8.33 -23.50 11.29
C ARG A 560 -9.31 -22.39 10.85
N LEU A 561 -10.29 -22.03 11.68
CA LEU A 561 -11.25 -20.98 11.37
C LEU A 561 -10.68 -19.56 11.49
N ILE A 562 -9.93 -19.26 12.56
CA ILE A 562 -9.40 -17.91 12.82
C ILE A 562 -7.91 -17.71 12.51
N GLY A 563 -7.24 -18.79 12.13
CA GLY A 563 -5.83 -18.79 11.83
C GLY A 563 -4.96 -19.12 13.04
N ASP A 564 -3.68 -19.34 12.74
CA ASP A 564 -2.60 -19.52 13.70
C ASP A 564 -1.46 -18.53 13.38
N TYR A 565 -0.28 -18.71 13.94
CA TYR A 565 0.85 -17.81 13.65
C TYR A 565 1.34 -17.90 12.20
N TYR A 566 1.44 -19.13 11.67
CA TYR A 566 1.95 -19.45 10.34
C TYR A 566 0.91 -19.19 9.24
N ASN A 567 -0.37 -19.43 9.55
CA ASN A 567 -1.53 -19.22 8.70
C ASN A 567 -2.51 -18.24 9.38
N PRO A 568 -2.17 -16.95 9.42
CA PRO A 568 -2.88 -15.95 10.23
C PRO A 568 -4.25 -15.56 9.69
N GLU A 569 -4.55 -15.91 8.45
CA GLU A 569 -5.78 -15.44 7.82
C GLU A 569 -6.98 -16.26 8.27
N GLY A 570 -6.81 -17.54 8.64
CA GLY A 570 -7.91 -18.44 8.98
C GLY A 570 -8.93 -18.65 7.86
N GLN A 571 -9.65 -19.76 7.87
CA GLN A 571 -10.64 -20.03 6.82
C GLN A 571 -11.86 -19.09 6.89
N LEU A 572 -12.35 -18.81 8.10
CA LEU A 572 -13.51 -17.95 8.33
C LEU A 572 -13.12 -16.47 8.36
N SER A 573 -12.14 -16.13 9.20
CA SER A 573 -11.63 -14.76 9.33
C SER A 573 -11.10 -14.23 8.01
N GLY A 574 -10.45 -15.07 7.21
CA GLY A 574 -9.88 -14.70 5.91
C GLY A 574 -10.97 -14.43 4.90
N LYS A 575 -11.90 -15.38 4.71
CA LYS A 575 -13.02 -15.22 3.77
C LYS A 575 -13.84 -13.95 4.06
N VAL A 576 -14.22 -13.71 5.31
CA VAL A 576 -15.00 -12.52 5.68
C VAL A 576 -14.17 -11.24 5.57
N ARG A 577 -12.86 -11.27 5.83
CA ARG A 577 -12.00 -10.11 5.62
C ARG A 577 -11.92 -9.68 4.16
N TYR A 578 -11.83 -10.65 3.23
CA TYR A 578 -11.78 -10.38 1.79
C TYR A 578 -13.16 -10.08 1.20
N GLN A 579 -14.20 -10.69 1.75
CA GLN A 579 -15.59 -10.52 1.34
C GLN A 579 -16.45 -10.12 2.56
N PRO A 580 -16.36 -8.86 3.01
CA PRO A 580 -17.03 -8.41 4.25
C PRO A 580 -18.55 -8.38 4.14
N PHE A 581 -19.09 -8.45 2.92
CA PHE A 581 -20.52 -8.49 2.65
C PHE A 581 -20.90 -9.86 2.07
N GLY A 582 -21.91 -10.50 2.63
CA GLY A 582 -22.39 -11.76 2.09
C GLY A 582 -23.15 -12.61 3.10
N VAL A 583 -23.35 -13.87 2.72
CA VAL A 583 -24.04 -14.87 3.54
C VAL A 583 -23.01 -15.91 3.99
N VAL A 584 -22.92 -16.14 5.29
CA VAL A 584 -22.07 -17.16 5.90
C VAL A 584 -22.95 -18.37 6.24
N LEU A 585 -22.72 -19.49 5.56
CA LEU A 585 -23.46 -20.72 5.82
C LEU A 585 -22.58 -21.68 6.63
N LEU A 586 -23.04 -21.99 7.84
CA LEU A 586 -22.49 -23.03 8.71
C LEU A 586 -23.38 -24.27 8.59
N ASP A 587 -22.96 -25.23 7.77
CA ASP A 587 -23.73 -26.45 7.51
C ASP A 587 -23.48 -27.49 8.62
N GLU A 588 -24.53 -28.19 9.05
CA GLU A 588 -24.49 -29.21 10.11
C GLU A 588 -23.83 -28.72 11.42
N VAL A 589 -24.22 -27.53 11.88
CA VAL A 589 -23.61 -26.85 13.05
C VAL A 589 -23.61 -27.68 14.33
N GLU A 590 -24.55 -28.62 14.48
CA GLU A 590 -24.60 -29.57 15.60
C GLU A 590 -23.39 -30.52 15.67
N LYS A 591 -22.60 -30.62 14.59
CA LYS A 591 -21.40 -31.46 14.53
C LYS A 591 -20.15 -30.71 15.00
N ALA A 592 -20.16 -29.38 15.02
CA ALA A 592 -18.99 -28.58 15.36
C ALA A 592 -18.47 -28.86 16.78
N HIS A 593 -17.16 -28.73 16.98
CA HIS A 593 -16.56 -28.77 18.31
C HIS A 593 -17.13 -27.64 19.20
N PRO A 594 -17.39 -27.86 20.52
CA PRO A 594 -18.01 -26.85 21.39
C PRO A 594 -17.30 -25.48 21.39
N LYS A 595 -15.97 -25.45 21.38
CA LYS A 595 -15.18 -24.20 21.28
C LYS A 595 -15.44 -23.39 19.99
N VAL A 596 -15.87 -24.05 18.92
CA VAL A 596 -16.30 -23.35 17.69
C VAL A 596 -17.64 -22.66 17.94
N LEU A 597 -18.55 -23.29 18.68
CA LEU A 597 -19.83 -22.67 19.05
C LEU A 597 -19.61 -21.43 19.93
N ASP A 598 -18.71 -21.49 20.92
CA ASP A 598 -18.35 -20.33 21.75
C ASP A 598 -17.84 -19.15 20.90
N LEU A 599 -17.02 -19.46 19.90
CA LEU A 599 -16.50 -18.49 18.95
C LEU A 599 -17.61 -17.88 18.08
N LEU A 600 -18.56 -18.70 17.63
CA LEU A 600 -19.70 -18.24 16.85
C LEU A 600 -20.66 -17.38 17.69
N LEU A 601 -20.85 -17.68 18.97
CA LEU A 601 -21.63 -16.84 19.87
C LEU A 601 -21.05 -15.42 19.97
N GLN A 602 -19.72 -15.29 20.07
CA GLN A 602 -19.06 -13.99 20.03
C GLN A 602 -19.39 -13.23 18.73
N VAL A 603 -19.41 -13.92 17.58
CA VAL A 603 -19.76 -13.31 16.29
C VAL A 603 -21.23 -12.87 16.28
N LEU A 604 -22.14 -13.65 16.85
CA LEU A 604 -23.57 -13.32 16.89
C LEU A 604 -23.88 -12.16 17.85
N ASP A 605 -23.14 -12.05 18.95
CA ASP A 605 -23.35 -11.00 19.96
C ASP A 605 -22.72 -9.66 19.61
N ASP A 606 -21.45 -9.68 19.18
CA ASP A 606 -20.61 -8.48 18.95
C ASP A 606 -20.31 -8.21 17.47
N GLY A 607 -20.75 -9.10 16.56
CA GLY A 607 -20.53 -8.93 15.12
C GLY A 607 -19.06 -8.93 14.72
N ARG A 608 -18.16 -9.41 15.57
CA ARG A 608 -16.72 -9.25 15.40
C ARG A 608 -15.96 -10.45 15.94
N LEU A 609 -14.82 -10.70 15.31
CA LEU A 609 -13.89 -11.75 15.72
C LEU A 609 -12.47 -11.25 15.56
N SER A 610 -11.59 -11.54 16.52
CA SER A 610 -10.17 -11.24 16.36
C SER A 610 -9.42 -12.48 15.89
N ASP A 611 -8.59 -12.34 14.86
CA ASP A 611 -7.70 -13.42 14.41
C ASP A 611 -6.53 -13.64 15.39
N SER A 612 -5.70 -14.65 15.11
CA SER A 612 -4.52 -15.00 15.91
C SER A 612 -3.51 -13.85 16.08
N ARG A 613 -3.54 -12.85 15.17
CA ARG A 613 -2.69 -11.65 15.17
C ARG A 613 -3.40 -10.43 15.74
N GLY A 614 -4.55 -10.60 16.38
CA GLY A 614 -5.32 -9.51 16.96
C GLY A 614 -5.93 -8.56 15.95
N ARG A 615 -6.05 -8.96 14.69
CA ARG A 615 -6.74 -8.16 13.67
C ARG A 615 -8.22 -8.50 13.74
N THR A 616 -9.03 -7.49 13.98
CA THR A 616 -10.49 -7.64 14.02
C THR A 616 -11.04 -7.86 12.61
N VAL A 617 -11.86 -8.90 12.47
CA VAL A 617 -12.73 -9.19 11.34
C VAL A 617 -14.14 -8.76 11.70
N ASP A 618 -14.78 -8.08 10.74
CA ASP A 618 -16.08 -7.46 10.91
C ASP A 618 -17.15 -8.30 10.20
N PHE A 619 -18.12 -8.80 10.97
CA PHE A 619 -19.24 -9.62 10.52
C PHE A 619 -20.55 -8.81 10.49
N THR A 620 -20.56 -7.51 10.80
CA THR A 620 -21.80 -6.73 10.88
C THR A 620 -22.46 -6.49 9.52
N ASN A 621 -21.76 -6.83 8.44
CA ASN A 621 -22.26 -6.81 7.06
C ASN A 621 -22.55 -8.21 6.50
N THR A 622 -22.53 -9.23 7.36
CA THR A 622 -22.84 -10.63 7.01
C THR A 622 -24.20 -11.06 7.53
N ILE A 623 -24.76 -12.11 6.91
CA ILE A 623 -25.97 -12.82 7.36
C ILE A 623 -25.63 -14.27 7.66
#